data_AF-A0A2N2LTM8-F1
#
_entry.id   AF-A0A2N2LTM8-F1
#
_cell.length_a   1.000
_cell.length_b   1.000
_cell.length_c   1.000
_cell.angle_alpha   90.00
_cell.angle_beta   90.00
_cell.angle_gamma   90.00
#
_symmetry.space_group_name_H-M   'P 1'
#
loop_
_entity.id
_entity.type
_entity.pdbx_description
1 polymer ?
#
loop_
_entity_poly.entity_id
_entity_poly.type
_entity_poly.pdbx_seq_one_letter_code
_entity_poly.pdbx_strand_id
1 'polypeptide(L)'
;MTARSQAIQDALSGMDIGKIWYDESMSRHASLKLGGRVDALVIIESEDQLGEMIQRLKTGNIPFMPVGNLTNIIVRDGGYRGVMLWMRGLDQAACEAADGGQYFIHAQAGVGLARVVGLAVAEELTGLEFCTGIPGSVGGAVWMNAGAYGTEI
;
A
#
# COMPACT_ATOMS: atom_id res chain seq x y z
N MET A 1 18.49 0.46 -22.69
CA MET A 1 17.89 -0.24 -21.54
C MET A 1 19.01 -0.57 -20.57
N THR A 2 18.90 -0.23 -19.28
CA THR A 2 19.98 -0.55 -18.32
C THR A 2 19.88 -2.01 -17.90
N ALA A 3 20.99 -2.64 -17.49
CA ALA A 3 21.01 -4.03 -17.01
C ALA A 3 20.00 -4.26 -15.85
N ARG A 4 19.77 -3.23 -15.02
CA ARG A 4 18.77 -3.26 -13.95
C ARG A 4 17.33 -3.30 -14.48
N SER A 5 17.02 -2.49 -15.49
CA SER A 5 15.69 -2.48 -16.09
C SER A 5 15.32 -3.86 -16.65
N GLN A 6 16.29 -4.56 -17.25
CA GLN A 6 16.10 -5.93 -17.71
C GLN A 6 15.85 -6.89 -16.54
N ALA A 7 16.68 -6.85 -15.49
CA ALA A 7 16.51 -7.72 -14.32
C ALA A 7 15.14 -7.55 -13.64
N ILE A 8 14.61 -6.32 -13.58
CA ILE A 8 13.26 -6.05 -13.06
C ILE A 8 12.20 -6.66 -13.97
N GLN A 9 12.33 -6.51 -15.28
CA GLN A 9 11.38 -7.12 -16.22
C GLN A 9 11.40 -8.63 -16.16
N ASP A 10 12.58 -9.24 -16.08
CA ASP A 10 12.74 -10.69 -15.97
C ASP A 10 12.12 -11.20 -14.66
N ALA A 11 12.37 -10.52 -13.54
CA ALA A 11 11.80 -10.87 -12.24
C ALA A 11 10.27 -10.80 -12.22
N LEU A 12 9.69 -9.83 -12.94
CA LEU A 12 8.24 -9.67 -13.04
C LEU A 12 7.63 -10.56 -14.14
N SER A 13 8.42 -11.04 -15.10
CA SER A 13 7.89 -11.82 -16.22
C SER A 13 7.20 -13.12 -15.79
N GLY A 14 6.11 -13.46 -16.48
CA GLY A 14 5.38 -14.73 -16.30
C GLY A 14 4.59 -14.85 -15.00
N MET A 15 4.51 -13.79 -14.19
CA MET A 15 3.56 -13.72 -13.08
C MET A 15 2.18 -13.27 -13.58
N ASP A 16 1.12 -13.71 -12.92
CA ASP A 16 -0.19 -13.05 -13.05
C ASP A 16 -0.16 -11.79 -12.20
N ILE A 17 0.45 -10.75 -12.78
CA ILE A 17 0.62 -9.46 -12.12
C ILE A 17 -0.48 -8.54 -12.59
N GLY A 18 -1.09 -7.88 -11.61
CA GLY A 18 -1.93 -6.72 -11.84
C GLY A 18 -1.18 -5.60 -12.56
N LYS A 19 -1.69 -4.38 -12.45
CA LYS A 19 -1.16 -3.25 -13.21
C LYS A 19 0.31 -2.93 -12.87
N ILE A 20 1.16 -2.85 -13.90
CA ILE A 20 2.57 -2.44 -13.79
C ILE A 20 2.80 -1.17 -14.60
N TRP A 21 3.59 -0.27 -14.03
CA TRP A 21 4.20 0.83 -14.76
C TRP A 21 5.71 0.76 -14.63
N TYR A 22 6.41 0.84 -15.75
CA TYR A 22 7.87 0.94 -15.79
C TYR A 22 8.28 2.40 -15.96
N ASP A 23 9.37 2.77 -15.30
CA ASP A 23 9.94 4.12 -15.39
C ASP A 23 8.85 5.18 -15.15
N GLU A 24 8.12 5.09 -14.03
CA GLU A 24 6.88 5.86 -13.81
C GLU A 24 7.13 7.07 -12.93
N SER A 25 6.59 8.25 -13.31
CA SER A 25 6.72 9.46 -12.49
C SER A 25 5.78 9.42 -11.29
N MET A 26 6.34 9.57 -10.09
CA MET A 26 5.54 9.53 -8.86
C MET A 26 4.70 10.77 -8.64
N SER A 27 4.99 11.87 -9.33
CA SER A 27 4.11 13.06 -9.38
C SER A 27 2.67 12.75 -9.83
N ARG A 28 2.47 11.68 -10.61
CA ARG A 28 1.15 11.26 -11.10
C ARG A 28 0.33 10.54 -10.02
N HIS A 29 1.00 9.92 -9.05
CA HIS A 29 0.39 9.00 -8.09
C HIS A 29 0.40 9.53 -6.66
N ALA A 30 1.54 10.06 -6.19
CA ALA A 30 1.70 10.54 -4.82
C ALA A 30 0.78 11.73 -4.53
N SER A 31 0.31 11.83 -3.28
CA SER A 31 -0.65 12.86 -2.85
C SER A 31 -0.17 14.29 -3.10
N LEU A 32 1.12 14.56 -2.85
CA LEU A 32 1.76 15.87 -3.03
C LEU A 32 1.95 16.25 -4.50
N LYS A 33 1.67 15.35 -5.45
CA LYS A 33 1.88 15.55 -6.90
C LYS A 33 3.31 15.94 -7.28
N LEU A 34 4.26 15.42 -6.51
CA LEU A 34 5.70 15.61 -6.71
C LEU A 34 6.42 14.27 -6.81
N GLY A 35 7.60 14.32 -7.39
CA GLY A 35 8.62 13.27 -7.28
C GLY A 35 9.04 12.62 -8.59
N GLY A 36 10.29 12.15 -8.56
CA GLY A 36 11.00 11.55 -9.69
C GLY A 36 10.43 10.20 -10.13
N ARG A 37 11.16 9.53 -11.04
CA ARG A 37 10.71 8.28 -11.66
C ARG A 37 11.12 7.06 -10.84
N VAL A 38 10.24 6.07 -10.71
CA VAL A 38 10.57 4.75 -10.14
C VAL A 38 10.87 3.76 -11.25
N ASP A 39 11.81 2.83 -11.04
CA ASP A 39 12.13 1.82 -12.07
C ASP A 39 10.89 0.96 -12.39
N ALA A 40 10.11 0.57 -11.37
CA ALA A 40 8.76 0.02 -11.56
C ALA A 40 7.81 0.35 -10.38
N LEU A 41 6.53 0.51 -10.70
CA LEU A 41 5.41 0.57 -9.76
C LEU A 41 4.44 -0.57 -10.10
N VAL A 42 4.11 -1.41 -9.14
CA VAL A 42 3.28 -2.60 -9.35
C VAL A 42 2.11 -2.57 -8.38
N ILE A 43 0.89 -2.74 -8.88
CA ILE A 43 -0.28 -2.97 -8.02
C ILE A 43 -0.31 -4.45 -7.59
N ILE A 44 -0.45 -4.64 -6.28
CA ILE A 44 -0.65 -5.93 -5.66
C ILE A 44 -2.15 -6.14 -5.48
N GLU A 45 -2.65 -7.25 -6.02
CA GLU A 45 -4.06 -7.65 -6.10
C GLU A 45 -4.35 -8.88 -5.23
N SER A 46 -3.34 -9.65 -4.82
CA SER A 46 -3.49 -10.75 -3.85
C SER A 46 -2.27 -10.94 -2.95
N GLU A 47 -2.46 -11.61 -1.82
CA GLU A 47 -1.38 -11.95 -0.88
C GLU A 47 -0.41 -12.98 -1.46
N ASP A 48 -0.91 -13.94 -2.24
CA ASP A 48 -0.07 -14.92 -2.95
C ASP A 48 0.84 -14.23 -3.97
N GLN A 49 0.28 -13.29 -4.75
CA GLN A 49 1.04 -12.47 -5.69
C GLN A 49 2.11 -11.65 -4.96
N LEU A 50 1.78 -11.07 -3.80
CA LEU A 50 2.75 -10.34 -2.97
C LEU A 50 3.90 -11.25 -2.52
N GLY A 51 3.57 -12.42 -2.01
CA GLY A 51 4.53 -13.42 -1.53
C GLY A 51 5.50 -13.84 -2.63
N GLU A 52 4.98 -14.23 -3.79
CA GLU A 52 5.80 -14.61 -4.95
C GLU A 52 6.69 -13.45 -5.40
N MET A 53 6.15 -12.22 -5.47
CA MET A 53 6.90 -11.06 -5.92
C MET A 53 8.05 -10.72 -4.99
N ILE A 54 7.82 -10.76 -3.69
CA ILE A 54 8.87 -10.55 -2.68
C ILE A 54 9.97 -11.61 -2.84
N GLN A 55 9.60 -12.88 -3.07
CA GLN A 55 10.59 -13.94 -3.27
C GLN A 55 11.45 -13.70 -4.51
N ARG A 56 10.83 -13.35 -5.65
CA ARG A 56 11.55 -13.08 -6.91
C ARG A 56 12.46 -11.86 -6.80
N LEU A 57 11.96 -10.76 -6.22
CA LEU A 57 12.75 -9.54 -6.03
C LEU A 57 13.94 -9.76 -5.09
N LYS A 58 13.74 -10.52 -4.00
CA LYS A 58 14.84 -10.94 -3.12
C LYS A 58 15.87 -11.81 -3.85
N THR A 59 15.42 -12.78 -4.64
CA THR A 59 16.29 -13.69 -5.40
C THR A 59 17.14 -12.93 -6.42
N GLY A 60 16.54 -11.94 -7.10
CA GLY A 60 17.24 -11.06 -8.03
C GLY A 60 18.07 -9.96 -7.39
N ASN A 61 18.11 -9.85 -6.05
CA ASN A 61 18.71 -8.72 -5.31
C ASN A 61 18.19 -7.35 -5.79
N ILE A 62 16.91 -7.29 -6.13
CA ILE A 62 16.24 -6.08 -6.61
C ILE A 62 15.65 -5.34 -5.40
N PRO A 63 16.06 -4.08 -5.12
CA PRO A 63 15.46 -3.29 -4.06
C PRO A 63 13.97 -3.10 -4.30
N PHE A 64 13.17 -3.19 -3.25
CA PHE A 64 11.75 -2.92 -3.33
C PHE A 64 11.23 -2.26 -2.05
N MET A 65 10.07 -1.60 -2.19
CA MET A 65 9.42 -0.89 -1.09
C MET A 65 7.90 -1.14 -1.17
N PRO A 66 7.30 -1.78 -0.16
CA PRO A 66 5.85 -1.79 0.01
C PRO A 66 5.35 -0.37 0.27
N VAL A 67 4.27 0.02 -0.41
CA VAL A 67 3.66 1.34 -0.28
C VAL A 67 2.15 1.22 -0.16
N GLY A 68 1.58 2.01 0.76
CA GLY A 68 0.13 2.21 0.88
C GLY A 68 -0.38 3.23 -0.14
N ASN A 69 -1.32 4.08 0.25
CA ASN A 69 -1.94 5.08 -0.64
C ASN A 69 -1.06 6.30 -1.04
N LEU A 70 0.27 6.23 -0.80
CA LEU A 70 1.23 7.26 -1.23
C LEU A 70 0.94 8.67 -0.65
N THR A 71 0.36 8.73 0.55
CA THR A 71 -0.04 9.98 1.22
C THR A 71 1.05 10.59 2.08
N ASN A 72 2.06 9.79 2.46
CA ASN A 72 3.16 10.23 3.33
C ASN A 72 4.54 9.86 2.77
N ILE A 73 4.73 10.00 1.46
CA ILE A 73 6.02 9.76 0.81
C ILE A 73 6.42 10.94 -0.07
N ILE A 74 7.74 11.21 -0.14
CA ILE A 74 8.33 12.13 -1.10
C ILE A 74 9.42 11.37 -1.85
N VAL A 75 9.19 11.12 -3.13
CA VAL A 75 10.21 10.55 -4.01
C VAL A 75 11.04 11.70 -4.54
N ARG A 76 12.35 11.68 -4.29
CA ARG A 76 13.26 12.73 -4.78
C ARG A 76 13.25 12.79 -6.31
N ASP A 77 13.72 13.89 -6.90
CA ASP A 77 13.75 14.05 -8.37
C ASP A 77 14.63 12.98 -9.06
N GLY A 78 15.68 12.50 -8.38
CA GLY A 78 16.49 11.36 -8.82
C GLY A 78 15.76 10.02 -8.83
N GLY A 79 14.52 9.97 -8.34
CA GLY A 79 13.66 8.81 -8.38
C GLY A 79 13.94 7.75 -7.32
N TYR A 80 13.36 6.57 -7.51
CA TYR A 80 13.62 5.36 -6.72
C TYR A 80 14.15 4.26 -7.64
N ARG A 81 15.22 3.60 -7.22
CA ARG A 81 15.88 2.55 -8.00
C ARG A 81 15.50 1.18 -7.45
N GLY A 82 14.50 0.58 -8.06
CA GLY A 82 13.83 -0.61 -7.55
C GLY A 82 12.34 -0.62 -7.84
N VAL A 83 11.62 -1.52 -7.19
CA VAL A 83 10.19 -1.74 -7.40
C VAL A 83 9.37 -1.20 -6.22
N MET A 84 8.39 -0.33 -6.48
CA MET A 84 7.38 0.02 -5.49
C MET A 84 6.20 -0.95 -5.60
N LEU A 85 5.92 -1.64 -4.50
CA LEU A 85 4.80 -2.60 -4.40
C LEU A 85 3.61 -1.87 -3.79
N TRP A 86 2.66 -1.48 -4.63
CA TRP A 86 1.50 -0.70 -4.21
C TRP A 86 0.38 -1.62 -3.75
N MET A 87 0.09 -1.61 -2.45
CA MET A 87 -0.91 -2.48 -1.82
C MET A 87 -2.36 -2.15 -2.21
N ARG A 88 -2.60 -1.23 -3.14
CA ARG A 88 -3.92 -0.67 -3.46
C ARG A 88 -4.96 -1.69 -3.91
N GLY A 89 -4.56 -2.80 -4.52
CA GLY A 89 -5.49 -3.87 -4.91
C GLY A 89 -5.89 -4.78 -3.74
N LEU A 90 -5.16 -4.77 -2.63
CA LEU A 90 -5.54 -5.44 -1.38
C LEU A 90 -6.52 -4.56 -0.59
N ASP A 91 -7.74 -4.44 -1.11
CA ASP A 91 -8.73 -3.46 -0.65
C ASP A 91 -9.94 -4.09 0.06
N GLN A 92 -9.87 -5.34 0.49
CA GLN A 92 -10.98 -5.99 1.18
C GLN A 92 -11.03 -5.61 2.67
N ALA A 93 -12.24 -5.34 3.18
CA ALA A 93 -12.49 -5.09 4.59
C ALA A 93 -13.90 -5.52 4.98
N ALA A 94 -14.01 -6.05 6.20
CA ALA A 94 -15.25 -6.53 6.81
C ALA A 94 -15.28 -6.16 8.30
N CYS A 95 -16.48 -6.01 8.85
CA CYS A 95 -16.72 -5.86 10.28
C CYS A 95 -17.56 -7.06 10.73
N GLU A 96 -17.09 -7.75 11.77
CA GLU A 96 -17.71 -8.97 12.27
C GLU A 96 -17.94 -8.85 13.77
N ALA A 97 -19.15 -9.21 14.21
CA ALA A 97 -19.45 -9.30 15.63
C ALA A 97 -18.70 -10.49 16.26
N ALA A 98 -18.26 -10.30 17.50
CA ALA A 98 -17.58 -11.28 18.32
C ALA A 98 -18.30 -11.48 19.65
N ASP A 99 -17.89 -12.51 20.40
CA ASP A 99 -18.49 -12.83 21.69
C ASP A 99 -18.33 -11.67 22.69
N GLY A 100 -19.33 -11.51 23.55
CA GLY A 100 -19.31 -10.50 24.61
C GLY A 100 -19.58 -9.06 24.12
N GLY A 101 -20.23 -8.88 22.97
CA GLY A 101 -20.58 -7.57 22.43
C GLY A 101 -19.38 -6.81 21.85
N GLN A 102 -18.35 -7.56 21.45
CA GLN A 102 -17.16 -7.02 20.77
C GLN A 102 -17.33 -7.10 19.26
N TYR A 103 -16.49 -6.36 18.54
CA TYR A 103 -16.45 -6.38 17.09
C TYR A 103 -15.00 -6.40 16.62
N PHE A 104 -14.74 -7.12 15.52
CA PHE A 104 -13.47 -7.08 14.82
C PHE A 104 -13.67 -6.45 13.45
N ILE A 105 -12.87 -5.43 13.15
CA ILE A 105 -12.74 -4.90 11.80
C ILE A 105 -11.49 -5.52 11.17
N HIS A 106 -11.70 -6.39 10.20
CA HIS A 106 -10.65 -6.96 9.38
C HIS A 106 -10.47 -6.09 8.14
N ALA A 107 -9.24 -5.64 7.87
CA ALA A 107 -8.95 -4.81 6.71
C ALA A 107 -7.58 -5.12 6.13
N GLN A 108 -7.53 -5.31 4.82
CA GLN A 108 -6.29 -5.47 4.08
C GLN A 108 -5.47 -4.17 4.01
N ALA A 109 -4.17 -4.30 3.74
CA ALA A 109 -3.21 -3.20 3.81
C ALA A 109 -3.50 -2.02 2.84
N GLY A 110 -4.21 -2.26 1.75
CA GLY A 110 -4.62 -1.26 0.76
C GLY A 110 -5.89 -0.48 1.10
N VAL A 111 -6.70 -0.99 2.04
CA VAL A 111 -7.97 -0.38 2.44
C VAL A 111 -7.73 1.04 2.93
N GLY A 112 -8.50 2.00 2.43
CA GLY A 112 -8.43 3.38 2.90
C GLY A 112 -8.95 3.53 4.32
N LEU A 113 -8.29 4.35 5.15
CA LEU A 113 -8.74 4.60 6.54
C LEU A 113 -10.18 5.11 6.62
N ALA A 114 -10.61 5.93 5.67
CA ALA A 114 -12.00 6.39 5.59
C ALA A 114 -13.01 5.23 5.46
N ARG A 115 -12.65 4.14 4.78
CA ARG A 115 -13.52 2.95 4.68
C ARG A 115 -13.59 2.21 6.01
N VAL A 116 -12.48 2.10 6.73
CA VAL A 116 -12.45 1.49 8.08
C VAL A 116 -13.31 2.27 9.06
N VAL A 117 -13.20 3.61 9.06
CA VAL A 117 -14.07 4.47 9.87
C VAL A 117 -15.54 4.29 9.47
N GLY A 118 -15.84 4.21 8.17
CA GLY A 118 -17.21 3.97 7.68
C GLY A 118 -17.80 2.64 8.16
N LEU A 119 -16.99 1.57 8.23
CA LEU A 119 -17.43 0.28 8.78
C LEU A 119 -17.75 0.39 10.28
N ALA A 120 -16.91 1.07 11.06
CA ALA A 120 -17.15 1.30 12.48
C ALA A 120 -18.45 2.10 12.71
N VAL A 121 -18.66 3.15 11.93
CA VAL A 121 -19.87 3.99 12.01
C VAL A 121 -21.13 3.19 11.68
N ALA A 122 -21.08 2.31 10.68
CA ALA A 122 -22.23 1.50 10.27
C ALA A 122 -22.71 0.52 11.37
N GLU A 123 -21.78 0.08 12.23
CA GLU A 123 -22.03 -0.80 13.36
C GLU A 123 -22.08 -0.03 14.70
N GLU A 124 -22.19 1.30 14.66
CA GLU A 124 -22.29 2.17 15.85
C GLU A 124 -21.12 2.03 16.85
N LEU A 125 -19.91 1.73 16.33
CA LEU A 125 -18.70 1.51 17.13
C LEU A 125 -17.91 2.81 17.37
N THR A 126 -17.32 2.90 18.57
CA THR A 126 -16.38 3.97 18.96
C THR A 126 -14.93 3.50 18.90
N GLY A 127 -13.97 4.43 18.91
CA GLY A 127 -12.53 4.18 19.00
C GLY A 127 -11.73 4.49 17.74
N LEU A 128 -12.40 4.75 16.61
CA LEU A 128 -11.77 5.06 15.33
C LEU A 128 -12.07 6.47 14.82
N GLU A 129 -12.71 7.30 15.64
CA GLU A 129 -13.07 8.68 15.29
C GLU A 129 -11.83 9.50 14.93
N PHE A 130 -10.72 9.25 15.61
CA PHE A 130 -9.45 9.94 15.38
C PHE A 130 -8.88 9.70 13.97
N CYS A 131 -9.22 8.58 13.33
CA CYS A 131 -8.81 8.29 11.96
C CYS A 131 -9.56 9.14 10.92
N THR A 132 -10.62 9.84 11.33
CA THR A 132 -11.41 10.68 10.43
C THR A 132 -10.54 11.79 9.84
N GLY A 133 -10.48 11.81 8.51
CA GLY A 133 -9.69 12.79 7.76
C GLY A 133 -8.22 12.45 7.60
N ILE A 134 -7.71 11.36 8.20
CA ILE A 134 -6.34 10.89 7.93
C ILE A 134 -6.32 10.24 6.53
N PRO A 135 -5.58 10.81 5.55
CA PRO A 135 -5.48 10.21 4.23
C PRO A 135 -4.47 9.06 4.28
N GLY A 136 -4.80 7.91 3.71
CA GLY A 136 -3.88 6.79 3.70
C GLY A 136 -4.57 5.45 3.53
N SER A 137 -3.80 4.38 3.65
CA SER A 137 -4.32 3.03 3.76
C SER A 137 -4.01 2.46 5.15
N VAL A 138 -4.71 1.39 5.54
CA VAL A 138 -4.50 0.65 6.80
C VAL A 138 -3.03 0.24 6.96
N GLY A 139 -2.41 -0.33 5.92
CA GLY A 139 -1.00 -0.73 6.00
C GLY A 139 -0.05 0.45 6.22
N GLY A 140 -0.35 1.61 5.61
CA GLY A 140 0.41 2.84 5.88
C GLY A 140 0.18 3.37 7.29
N ALA A 141 -1.04 3.25 7.81
CA ALA A 141 -1.38 3.67 9.16
C ALA A 141 -0.65 2.85 10.22
N VAL A 142 -0.67 1.52 10.09
CA VAL A 142 0.07 0.60 10.97
C VAL A 142 1.57 0.90 10.91
N TRP A 143 2.13 1.07 9.71
CA TRP A 143 3.56 1.39 9.56
C TRP A 143 3.96 2.71 10.24
N MET A 144 3.08 3.70 10.24
CA MET A 144 3.36 5.03 10.75
C MET A 144 2.91 5.23 12.20
N ASN A 145 2.26 4.25 12.82
CA ASN A 145 1.49 4.46 14.05
C ASN A 145 0.58 5.70 13.91
N ALA A 146 -0.24 5.73 12.85
CA ALA A 146 -0.96 6.93 12.48
C ALA A 146 -1.91 7.37 13.60
N GLY A 147 -1.85 8.65 13.95
CA GLY A 147 -2.65 9.24 15.00
C GLY A 147 -3.02 10.69 14.73
N ALA A 148 -4.13 11.11 15.32
CA ALA A 148 -4.61 12.47 15.31
C ALA A 148 -5.45 12.70 16.57
N TYR A 149 -5.66 13.97 16.94
CA TYR A 149 -6.54 14.33 18.06
C TYR A 149 -6.20 13.63 19.41
N GLY A 150 -4.94 13.24 19.61
CA GLY A 150 -4.46 12.61 20.85
C GLY A 150 -4.67 11.09 20.94
N THR A 151 -5.03 10.43 19.85
CA THR A 151 -5.19 8.97 19.76
C THR A 151 -4.51 8.43 18.50
N GLU A 152 -4.07 7.18 18.54
CA GLU A 152 -3.34 6.48 17.47
C GLU A 152 -3.86 5.04 17.30
N ILE A 153 -3.44 4.41 16.19
CA ILE A 153 -3.88 3.07 15.75
C ILE A 153 -3.20 1.93 16.51
#